data_AF-A0A3L7P568-F1
#
_entry.id   AF-A0A3L7P568-F1
#
_cell.length_a   1.000
_cell.length_b   1.000
_cell.length_c   1.000
_cell.angle_alpha   90.00
_cell.angle_beta   90.00
_cell.angle_gamma   90.00
#
_symmetry.space_group_name_H-M   'P 1'
#
loop_
_entity.id
_entity.type
_entity.pdbx_description
1 polymer ?
#
loop_
_entity_poly.entity_id
_entity_poly.type
_entity_poly.pdbx_seq_one_letter_code
_entity_poly.pdbx_strand_id
1 'polypeptide(L)'
;DGWLRKRDFGFLNELQEAGYAYDSSLMPRRRDFLFQPWRRFIHKHKCDNGSSILEIPPSTTPMAGAWMPIAGGNYLRQLPDNMMQTAIQKWQDTETSPFVMYFQTWELDDQQPRLSVTGRLTQMRHYRNLGKYRTLLPQYLTSAKFTSIAEHAKLDGSALAGLEDRACKVTLQTITLRRREAAEVARLAAGNISVGNAKQIVRPAVTLVIPCYNEESTLPYLHRTMQSLKHELSRNWDLKVLFVDDCSKDNTFEVLHSLFGDDSEIRIVRHETNKGVSAAILTGINAATTEIVASIDADCSYDPHELSRMLPLMTKDVAMVTASPYHRDGKVSNVPSWRLVLSHTLSMMYRTLLKQKLSTWTSCFRIYRKQQIIDLPLVENGFLGTAELAAQLSLHGRKIVEHPATLEVRLFGFSKMKTVQTILAHLRLLSKVVADSRLRRI
;
A
#
# COMPACT_ATOMS: atom_id res chain seq x y z
N ASP A 1 6.09 -15.02 5.33
CA ASP A 1 6.69 -15.12 6.68
C ASP A 1 8.10 -14.54 6.74
N GLY A 2 8.63 -14.00 5.63
CA GLY A 2 9.82 -13.13 5.62
C GLY A 2 11.16 -13.86 5.73
N TRP A 3 11.14 -15.13 6.11
CA TRP A 3 12.32 -15.97 6.26
C TRP A 3 12.74 -16.64 4.95
N LEU A 4 14.05 -16.63 4.69
CA LEU A 4 14.66 -17.44 3.63
C LEU A 4 14.58 -18.92 4.02
N ARG A 5 14.53 -19.78 3.00
CA ARG A 5 14.43 -21.25 3.15
C ARG A 5 15.57 -21.94 2.42
N LYS A 6 15.63 -23.26 2.53
CA LYS A 6 16.60 -24.12 1.83
C LYS A 6 16.72 -23.82 0.32
N ARG A 7 15.62 -23.45 -0.34
CA ARG A 7 15.63 -23.12 -1.78
C ARG A 7 16.34 -21.79 -2.10
N ASP A 8 16.50 -20.94 -1.10
CA ASP A 8 17.01 -19.58 -1.24
C ASP A 8 18.53 -19.53 -0.89
N PHE A 9 19.20 -20.68 -0.75
CA PHE A 9 20.62 -20.75 -0.36
C PHE A 9 21.58 -20.05 -1.32
N GLY A 10 21.23 -19.91 -2.61
CA GLY A 10 22.03 -19.14 -3.55
C GLY A 10 22.26 -17.70 -3.09
N PHE A 11 21.35 -17.15 -2.29
CA PHE A 11 21.51 -15.82 -1.67
C PHE A 11 22.75 -15.70 -0.78
N LEU A 12 23.19 -16.79 -0.15
CA LEU A 12 24.39 -16.77 0.69
C LEU A 12 25.66 -16.58 -0.12
N ASN A 13 25.70 -17.06 -1.37
CA ASN A 13 26.81 -16.81 -2.27
C ASN A 13 26.88 -15.32 -2.60
N GLU A 14 25.76 -14.70 -2.94
CA GLU A 14 25.66 -13.26 -3.24
C GLU A 14 26.10 -12.40 -2.04
N LEU A 15 25.67 -12.76 -0.83
CA LEU A 15 26.12 -12.06 0.38
C LEU A 15 27.62 -12.18 0.59
N GLN A 16 28.17 -13.38 0.39
CA GLN A 16 29.61 -13.58 0.53
C GLN A 16 30.38 -12.77 -0.52
N GLU A 17 29.94 -12.77 -1.78
CA GLU A 17 30.56 -12.01 -2.86
C GLU A 17 30.50 -10.49 -2.61
N ALA A 18 29.42 -10.01 -1.99
CA ALA A 18 29.28 -8.63 -1.54
C ALA A 18 30.12 -8.29 -0.28
N GLY A 19 30.82 -9.27 0.30
CA GLY A 19 31.74 -9.08 1.44
C GLY A 19 31.09 -9.15 2.82
N TYR A 20 29.88 -9.69 2.93
CA TYR A 20 29.23 -9.89 4.24
C TYR A 20 29.90 -11.03 5.02
N ALA A 21 30.18 -10.78 6.31
CA ALA A 21 30.83 -11.76 7.18
C ALA A 21 29.88 -12.84 7.73
N TYR A 22 28.60 -12.51 7.90
CA TYR A 22 27.59 -13.41 8.46
C TYR A 22 26.17 -13.11 7.93
N ASP A 23 25.27 -14.08 8.02
CA ASP A 23 23.82 -13.95 7.80
C ASP A 23 23.03 -14.55 8.97
N SER A 24 21.82 -14.04 9.20
CA SER A 24 20.86 -14.56 10.18
C SER A 24 19.44 -14.61 9.62
N SER A 25 19.30 -14.72 8.30
CA SER A 25 18.03 -14.61 7.56
C SER A 25 17.41 -15.98 7.25
N LEU A 26 18.11 -17.07 7.57
CA LEU A 26 17.63 -18.45 7.44
C LEU A 26 17.04 -18.98 8.75
N MET A 27 15.79 -19.46 8.68
CA MET A 27 15.10 -20.04 9.83
C MET A 27 14.90 -21.55 9.68
N PRO A 28 15.60 -22.38 10.47
CA PRO A 28 15.34 -23.82 10.57
C PRO A 28 13.95 -24.07 11.16
N ARG A 29 13.00 -24.59 10.40
CA ARG A 29 11.64 -24.83 10.92
C ARG A 29 11.02 -26.10 10.35
N ARG A 30 10.05 -26.67 11.07
CA ARG A 30 9.31 -27.88 10.66
C ARG A 30 10.29 -29.02 10.37
N ARG A 31 10.39 -29.44 9.10
CA ARG A 31 11.22 -30.54 8.64
C ARG A 31 12.45 -30.05 7.86
N ASP A 32 12.70 -28.75 7.86
CA ASP A 32 13.88 -28.19 7.22
C ASP A 32 15.12 -28.71 7.96
N PHE A 33 16.13 -29.15 7.20
CA PHE A 33 17.39 -29.66 7.74
C PHE A 33 17.27 -30.87 8.69
N LEU A 34 16.22 -31.69 8.59
CA LEU A 34 16.12 -32.95 9.38
C LEU A 34 17.36 -33.84 9.23
N PHE A 35 17.93 -33.91 8.03
CA PHE A 35 19.14 -34.68 7.74
C PHE A 35 20.43 -33.89 7.97
N GLN A 36 20.33 -32.61 8.37
CA GLN A 36 21.47 -31.72 8.68
C GLN A 36 21.16 -30.91 9.94
N PRO A 37 20.89 -31.57 11.08
CA PRO A 37 20.39 -30.92 12.31
C PRO A 37 21.41 -29.93 12.90
N TRP A 38 22.68 -30.01 12.52
CA TRP A 38 23.71 -29.05 12.93
C TRP A 38 23.47 -27.63 12.37
N ARG A 39 22.69 -27.48 11.27
CA ARG A 39 22.35 -26.17 10.67
C ARG A 39 21.40 -25.32 11.52
N ARG A 40 21.01 -25.84 12.67
CA ARG A 40 20.16 -25.17 13.67
C ARG A 40 20.98 -24.33 14.65
N PHE A 41 22.30 -24.50 14.59
CA PHE A 41 23.28 -23.83 15.41
C PHE A 41 24.13 -22.92 14.52
N ILE A 42 24.92 -22.07 15.15
CA ILE A 42 25.89 -21.21 14.45
C ILE A 42 26.88 -22.10 13.70
N HIS A 43 27.04 -21.88 12.40
CA HIS A 43 27.89 -22.72 11.55
C HIS A 43 28.47 -21.96 10.36
N LYS A 44 29.55 -22.47 9.76
CA LYS A 44 30.06 -21.94 8.49
C LYS A 44 29.35 -22.60 7.32
N HIS A 45 28.78 -21.80 6.44
CA HIS A 45 28.29 -22.23 5.14
C HIS A 45 29.40 -22.11 4.10
N LYS A 46 29.60 -23.16 3.30
CA LYS A 46 30.56 -23.12 2.18
C LYS A 46 29.83 -22.63 0.93
N CYS A 47 30.35 -21.56 0.33
CA CYS A 47 29.85 -20.98 -0.90
C CYS A 47 30.44 -21.70 -2.12
N ASP A 48 29.78 -21.55 -3.28
CA ASP A 48 30.16 -22.26 -4.51
C ASP A 48 31.56 -21.87 -5.02
N ASN A 49 31.99 -20.64 -4.74
CA ASN A 49 33.32 -20.13 -5.07
C ASN A 49 34.44 -20.63 -4.11
N GLY A 50 34.13 -21.55 -3.19
CA GLY A 50 35.07 -22.13 -2.23
C GLY A 50 35.30 -21.31 -0.95
N SER A 51 34.72 -20.12 -0.86
CA SER A 51 34.72 -19.30 0.35
C SER A 51 33.69 -19.78 1.37
N SER A 52 33.54 -19.06 2.49
CA SER A 52 32.52 -19.37 3.49
C SER A 52 31.93 -18.12 4.14
N ILE A 53 30.63 -18.18 4.45
CA ILE A 53 29.91 -17.19 5.25
C ILE A 53 29.44 -17.81 6.58
N LEU A 54 29.39 -17.03 7.65
CA LEU A 54 28.91 -17.49 8.94
C LEU A 54 27.38 -17.41 9.03
N GLU A 55 26.72 -18.53 9.28
CA GLU A 55 25.28 -18.62 9.48
C GLU A 55 24.93 -18.57 10.96
N ILE A 56 23.99 -17.71 11.32
CA ILE A 56 23.52 -17.48 12.69
C ILE A 56 22.01 -17.68 12.72
N PRO A 57 21.54 -18.94 12.64
CA PRO A 57 20.12 -19.24 12.58
C PRO A 57 19.45 -18.93 13.93
N PRO A 58 18.19 -18.45 13.93
CA PRO A 58 17.43 -18.32 15.15
C PRO A 58 17.19 -19.67 15.83
N SER A 59 17.26 -19.70 17.17
CA SER A 59 17.16 -20.92 17.97
C SER A 59 15.81 -21.63 17.85
N THR A 60 15.88 -22.96 17.76
CA THR A 60 14.70 -23.83 17.59
C THR A 60 14.78 -25.03 18.53
N THR A 61 13.64 -25.57 18.95
CA THR A 61 13.60 -26.79 19.78
C THR A 61 12.88 -27.94 19.07
N PRO A 62 13.31 -29.21 19.20
CA PRO A 62 12.53 -30.34 18.73
C PRO A 62 11.21 -30.44 19.48
N MET A 63 10.11 -30.50 18.74
CA MET A 63 8.77 -30.75 19.26
C MET A 63 7.98 -31.56 18.24
N ALA A 64 7.47 -32.74 18.65
CA ALA A 64 6.69 -33.65 17.81
C ALA A 64 7.34 -33.99 16.45
N GLY A 65 8.65 -34.25 16.44
CA GLY A 65 9.39 -34.60 15.21
C GLY A 65 9.62 -33.42 14.24
N ALA A 66 9.45 -32.18 14.72
CA ALA A 66 9.66 -30.96 13.96
C ALA A 66 10.48 -29.93 14.75
N TRP A 67 11.21 -29.09 14.04
CA TRP A 67 11.90 -27.93 14.63
C TRP A 67 10.91 -26.79 14.82
N MET A 68 10.67 -26.43 16.06
CA MET A 68 9.81 -25.32 16.44
C MET A 68 10.66 -24.09 16.78
N PRO A 69 10.48 -22.95 16.09
CA PRO A 69 11.17 -21.72 16.44
C PRO A 69 10.79 -21.27 17.85
N ILE A 70 11.80 -21.02 18.67
CA ILE A 70 11.65 -20.45 20.02
C ILE A 70 12.28 -19.06 20.13
N ALA A 71 12.84 -18.57 19.04
CA ALA A 71 13.65 -17.37 18.94
C ALA A 71 12.89 -16.05 18.74
N GLY A 72 11.63 -15.94 19.16
CA GLY A 72 10.85 -14.69 19.03
C GLY A 72 9.85 -14.65 17.88
N GLY A 73 9.46 -13.45 17.49
CA GLY A 73 8.42 -13.17 16.50
C GLY A 73 7.03 -13.63 16.92
N ASN A 74 6.27 -14.10 15.93
CA ASN A 74 4.92 -14.65 16.13
C ASN A 74 4.89 -15.77 17.20
N TYR A 75 5.92 -16.62 17.29
CA TYR A 75 5.89 -17.77 18.22
C TYR A 75 5.87 -17.32 19.68
N LEU A 76 6.72 -16.35 20.04
CA LEU A 76 6.77 -15.79 21.39
C LEU A 76 5.46 -15.10 21.79
N ARG A 77 4.76 -14.47 20.84
CA ARG A 77 3.45 -13.85 21.08
C ARG A 77 2.31 -14.84 21.24
N GLN A 78 2.30 -15.92 20.48
CA GLN A 78 1.17 -16.84 20.45
C GLN A 78 1.28 -18.00 21.44
N LEU A 79 2.49 -18.40 21.83
CA LEU A 79 2.70 -19.52 22.75
C LEU A 79 2.63 -19.08 24.22
N PRO A 80 2.23 -19.97 25.15
CA PRO A 80 2.22 -19.68 26.58
C PRO A 80 3.62 -19.35 27.11
N ASP A 81 3.71 -18.43 28.07
CA ASP A 81 4.99 -17.94 28.60
C ASP A 81 5.82 -19.03 29.27
N ASN A 82 5.18 -19.83 30.13
CA ASN A 82 5.84 -20.95 30.81
C ASN A 82 6.44 -21.95 29.81
N MET A 83 5.78 -22.14 28.66
CA MET A 83 6.27 -23.05 27.62
C MET A 83 7.52 -22.46 26.93
N MET A 84 7.49 -21.16 26.62
CA MET A 84 8.62 -20.47 26.00
C MET A 84 9.82 -20.39 26.95
N GLN A 85 9.60 -20.00 28.21
CA GLN A 85 10.65 -19.95 29.22
C GLN A 85 11.29 -21.32 29.44
N THR A 86 10.50 -22.37 29.59
CA THR A 86 11.03 -23.75 29.70
C THR A 86 11.85 -24.15 28.48
N ALA A 87 11.40 -23.80 27.27
CA ALA A 87 12.13 -24.13 26.04
C ALA A 87 13.45 -23.37 25.90
N ILE A 88 13.49 -22.11 26.32
CA ILE A 88 14.70 -21.27 26.32
C ILE A 88 15.67 -21.77 27.39
N GLN A 89 15.18 -22.02 28.61
CA GLN A 89 16.00 -22.56 29.69
C GLN A 89 16.62 -23.90 29.29
N LYS A 90 15.81 -24.80 28.72
CA LYS A 90 16.32 -26.07 28.18
C LYS A 90 17.43 -25.85 27.16
N TRP A 91 17.27 -24.92 26.22
CA TRP A 91 18.33 -24.61 25.26
C TRP A 91 19.62 -24.15 25.96
N GLN A 92 19.50 -23.27 26.95
CA GLN A 92 20.64 -22.77 27.73
C GLN A 92 21.33 -23.88 28.53
N ASP A 93 20.57 -24.87 29.02
CA ASP A 93 21.10 -25.97 29.81
C ASP A 93 21.72 -27.08 28.95
N THR A 94 21.20 -27.33 27.73
CA THR A 94 21.59 -28.48 26.90
C THR A 94 22.47 -28.14 25.71
N GLU A 95 22.41 -26.93 25.18
CA GLU A 95 23.10 -26.56 23.95
C GLU A 95 24.33 -25.70 24.23
N THR A 96 25.42 -25.95 23.50
CA THR A 96 26.67 -25.17 23.61
C THR A 96 26.64 -23.90 22.75
N SER A 97 25.74 -23.83 21.76
CA SER A 97 25.54 -22.65 20.93
C SER A 97 24.76 -21.57 21.70
N PRO A 98 25.14 -20.29 21.58
CA PRO A 98 24.33 -19.20 22.12
C PRO A 98 22.88 -19.26 21.65
N PHE A 99 21.98 -18.83 22.51
CA PHE A 99 20.57 -18.65 22.15
C PHE A 99 20.44 -17.40 21.27
N VAL A 100 19.92 -17.57 20.06
CA VAL A 100 19.74 -16.49 19.08
C VAL A 100 18.26 -16.11 19.05
N MET A 101 17.94 -14.88 19.47
CA MET A 101 16.59 -14.29 19.45
C MET A 101 16.49 -13.21 18.37
N TYR A 102 15.34 -13.11 17.71
CA TYR A 102 14.97 -12.00 16.83
C TYR A 102 13.59 -11.44 17.23
N PHE A 103 13.37 -10.18 16.89
CA PHE A 103 12.04 -9.58 16.86
C PHE A 103 12.00 -8.56 15.74
N GLN A 104 10.81 -8.28 15.22
CA GLN A 104 10.65 -7.26 14.19
C GLN A 104 10.40 -5.92 14.87
N THR A 105 10.94 -4.82 14.32
CA THR A 105 10.83 -3.49 14.94
C THR A 105 9.38 -3.05 15.14
N TRP A 106 8.48 -3.42 14.21
CA TRP A 106 7.04 -3.16 14.36
C TRP A 106 6.39 -3.95 15.49
N GLU A 107 6.98 -5.05 15.98
CA GLU A 107 6.43 -5.78 17.14
C GLU A 107 6.54 -4.99 18.44
N LEU A 108 7.35 -3.92 18.46
CA LEU A 108 7.49 -3.00 19.60
C LEU A 108 6.38 -1.95 19.66
N ASP A 109 5.62 -1.76 18.57
CA ASP A 109 4.52 -0.80 18.50
C ASP A 109 3.17 -1.53 18.48
N ASP A 110 2.54 -1.64 19.65
CA ASP A 110 1.21 -2.23 19.81
C ASP A 110 0.08 -1.31 19.34
N GLN A 111 0.36 -0.03 19.07
CA GLN A 111 -0.57 0.97 18.55
C GLN A 111 -0.47 1.12 17.03
N GLN A 112 0.34 0.29 16.37
CA GLN A 112 0.51 0.38 14.92
C GLN A 112 -0.82 0.25 14.16
N PRO A 113 -0.97 0.92 13.00
CA PRO A 113 -2.17 0.83 12.19
C PRO A 113 -2.52 -0.62 11.82
N ARG A 114 -3.81 -0.96 11.92
CA ARG A 114 -4.32 -2.31 11.61
C ARG A 114 -4.89 -2.36 10.19
N LEU A 115 -4.29 -3.21 9.37
CA LEU A 115 -4.68 -3.44 7.98
C LEU A 115 -5.86 -4.42 7.93
N SER A 116 -7.02 -3.95 7.47
CA SER A 116 -8.23 -4.75 7.31
C SER A 116 -8.16 -5.74 6.14
N VAL A 117 -7.18 -5.56 5.24
CA VAL A 117 -7.07 -6.28 3.96
C VAL A 117 -6.46 -7.67 4.03
N THR A 118 -5.86 -8.05 5.16
CA THR A 118 -5.14 -9.32 5.26
C THR A 118 -6.04 -10.43 5.76
N GLY A 119 -5.86 -11.66 5.26
CA GLY A 119 -6.64 -12.81 5.72
C GLY A 119 -6.52 -13.03 7.23
N ARG A 120 -7.54 -13.63 7.85
CA ARG A 120 -7.64 -13.83 9.32
C ARG A 120 -6.36 -14.41 9.96
N LEU A 121 -5.69 -15.34 9.28
CA LEU A 121 -4.43 -15.92 9.76
C LEU A 121 -3.26 -14.93 9.75
N THR A 122 -3.19 -14.05 8.76
CA THR A 122 -2.18 -12.99 8.67
C THR A 122 -2.44 -11.93 9.74
N GLN A 123 -3.70 -11.51 9.91
CA GLN A 123 -4.07 -10.58 10.99
C GLN A 123 -3.76 -11.16 12.36
N MET A 124 -4.07 -12.43 12.60
CA MET A 124 -3.70 -13.11 13.84
C MET A 124 -2.18 -13.11 14.04
N ARG A 125 -1.41 -13.49 13.02
CA ARG A 125 0.06 -13.53 13.12
C ARG A 125 0.68 -12.15 13.34
N HIS A 126 0.11 -11.11 12.75
CA HIS A 126 0.68 -9.77 12.81
C HIS A 126 0.22 -9.02 14.07
N TYR A 127 -1.08 -8.97 14.35
CA TYR A 127 -1.65 -8.10 15.39
C TYR A 127 -1.94 -8.77 16.74
N ARG A 128 -2.13 -10.11 16.78
CA ARG A 128 -2.54 -10.76 18.04
C ARG A 128 -1.41 -10.73 19.06
N ASN A 129 -1.73 -10.32 20.29
CA ASN A 129 -0.83 -10.24 21.44
C ASN A 129 0.40 -9.33 21.22
N LEU A 130 0.29 -8.28 20.41
CA LEU A 130 1.39 -7.32 20.20
C LEU A 130 1.92 -6.72 21.52
N GLY A 131 1.02 -6.28 22.40
CA GLY A 131 1.39 -5.71 23.71
C GLY A 131 2.23 -6.62 24.61
N LYS A 132 2.25 -7.93 24.34
CA LYS A 132 3.06 -8.91 25.09
C LYS A 132 4.56 -8.61 25.00
N TYR A 133 5.04 -8.04 23.90
CA TYR A 133 6.46 -7.70 23.72
C TYR A 133 6.94 -6.62 24.69
N ARG A 134 6.09 -5.65 25.03
CA ARG A 134 6.43 -4.61 26.02
C ARG A 134 6.77 -5.19 27.38
N THR A 135 6.15 -6.31 27.74
CA THR A 135 6.37 -6.99 29.02
C THR A 135 7.50 -8.02 28.94
N LEU A 136 7.53 -8.85 27.88
CA LEU A 136 8.48 -9.96 27.76
C LEU A 136 9.90 -9.52 27.44
N LEU A 137 10.07 -8.57 26.52
CA LEU A 137 11.42 -8.21 26.05
C LEU A 137 12.30 -7.65 27.19
N PRO A 138 11.82 -6.74 28.06
CA PRO A 138 12.60 -6.29 29.21
C PRO A 138 13.02 -7.42 30.16
N GLN A 139 12.15 -8.41 30.37
CA GLN A 139 12.46 -9.58 31.23
C GLN A 139 13.63 -10.38 30.66
N TYR A 140 13.64 -10.64 29.35
CA TYR A 140 14.76 -11.34 28.70
C TYR A 140 16.03 -10.50 28.69
N LEU A 141 15.93 -9.20 28.40
CA LEU A 141 17.07 -8.29 28.38
C LEU A 141 17.72 -8.11 29.77
N THR A 142 16.96 -8.29 30.85
CA THR A 142 17.49 -8.14 32.21
C THR A 142 18.02 -9.47 32.79
N SER A 143 17.43 -10.61 32.40
CA SER A 143 17.77 -11.92 32.97
C SER A 143 18.92 -12.64 32.25
N ALA A 144 19.24 -12.27 31.01
CA ALA A 144 20.27 -12.93 30.21
C ALA A 144 21.55 -12.10 30.08
N LYS A 145 22.67 -12.79 29.85
CA LYS A 145 23.92 -12.18 29.41
C LYS A 145 23.96 -12.16 27.88
N PHE A 146 24.33 -11.03 27.31
CA PHE A 146 24.41 -10.83 25.86
C PHE A 146 25.85 -10.61 25.42
N THR A 147 26.16 -11.07 24.22
CA THR A 147 27.39 -10.75 23.49
C THR A 147 27.01 -10.34 22.07
N SER A 148 27.86 -9.56 21.42
CA SER A 148 27.62 -9.22 20.01
C SER A 148 27.97 -10.41 19.12
N ILE A 149 27.34 -10.49 17.94
CA ILE A 149 27.71 -11.48 16.92
C ILE A 149 29.19 -11.36 16.57
N ALA A 150 29.69 -10.14 16.41
CA ALA A 150 31.08 -9.89 16.05
C ALA A 150 32.06 -10.42 17.11
N GLU A 151 31.79 -10.18 18.38
CA GLU A 151 32.59 -10.69 19.50
C GLU A 151 32.52 -12.22 19.59
N HIS A 152 31.32 -12.79 19.50
CA HIS A 152 31.16 -14.25 19.52
C HIS A 152 31.88 -14.94 18.35
N ALA A 153 31.80 -14.35 17.16
CA ALA A 153 32.42 -14.85 15.94
C ALA A 153 33.90 -14.44 15.77
N LYS A 154 34.46 -13.68 16.72
CA LYS A 154 35.84 -13.13 16.66
C LYS A 154 36.12 -12.41 15.35
N LEU A 155 35.19 -11.54 14.94
CA LEU A 155 35.30 -10.71 13.75
C LEU A 155 36.15 -9.46 14.06
N ASP A 156 37.39 -9.69 14.48
CA ASP A 156 38.29 -8.69 15.07
C ASP A 156 38.81 -7.66 14.03
N GLY A 157 38.52 -7.87 12.75
CA GLY A 157 38.94 -7.02 11.62
C GLY A 157 37.81 -6.28 10.91
N SER A 158 36.59 -6.22 11.47
CA SER A 158 35.50 -5.49 10.80
C SER A 158 35.80 -3.99 10.75
N ALA A 159 35.39 -3.31 9.68
CA ALA A 159 35.46 -1.84 9.57
C ALA A 159 34.74 -1.10 10.72
N LEU A 160 33.96 -1.82 11.54
CA LEU A 160 33.24 -1.31 12.70
C LEU A 160 34.07 -1.37 14.00
N ALA A 161 35.17 -2.14 14.06
CA ALA A 161 35.96 -2.37 15.27
C ALA A 161 36.67 -1.11 15.81
N GLY A 162 36.82 -0.07 14.97
CA GLY A 162 37.35 1.24 15.34
C GLY A 162 36.31 2.35 15.47
N LEU A 163 35.02 2.03 15.30
CA LEU A 163 33.96 2.99 15.55
C LEU A 163 33.71 3.01 17.06
N GLU A 164 33.99 4.14 17.71
CA GLU A 164 33.55 4.36 19.07
C GLU A 164 32.06 4.06 19.18
N ASP A 165 31.66 3.32 20.22
CA ASP A 165 30.27 3.14 20.60
C ASP A 165 29.73 4.52 20.99
N ARG A 166 29.29 5.27 19.98
CA ARG A 166 28.56 6.52 20.18
C ARG A 166 27.28 6.08 20.83
N ALA A 167 27.25 6.05 22.16
CA ALA A 167 26.05 5.90 22.95
C ALA A 167 25.02 6.84 22.35
N CYS A 168 24.13 6.28 21.52
CA CYS A 168 23.21 7.09 20.76
C CYS A 168 22.17 7.50 21.78
N LYS A 169 22.40 8.65 22.43
CA LYS A 169 21.34 9.35 23.13
C LYS A 169 20.39 9.80 22.03
N VAL A 170 19.48 8.90 21.65
CA VAL A 170 18.38 9.17 20.74
C VAL A 170 17.45 10.15 21.47
N THR A 171 17.82 11.42 21.43
CA THR A 171 16.96 12.53 21.83
C THR A 171 16.09 12.92 20.65
N LEU A 172 14.93 13.52 20.92
CA LEU A 172 14.07 14.07 19.87
C LEU A 172 14.84 15.03 18.95
N GLN A 173 15.79 15.80 19.51
CA GLN A 173 16.71 16.63 18.74
C GLN A 173 17.56 15.82 17.76
N THR A 174 18.14 14.69 18.17
CA THR A 174 18.96 13.84 17.28
C THR A 174 18.13 13.23 16.14
N ILE A 175 16.91 12.78 16.43
CA ILE A 175 15.97 12.29 15.39
C ILE A 175 15.62 13.41 14.40
N THR A 176 15.36 14.62 14.92
CA THR A 176 15.00 15.79 14.11
C THR A 176 16.16 16.24 13.24
N LEU A 177 17.38 16.22 13.77
CA LEU A 177 18.61 16.54 13.06
C LEU A 177 18.85 15.54 11.92
N ARG A 178 18.79 14.24 12.20
CA ARG A 178 18.97 13.19 11.18
C ARG A 178 17.88 13.22 10.11
N ARG A 179 16.64 13.61 10.45
CA ARG A 179 15.57 13.84 9.46
C ARG A 179 15.90 15.03 8.55
N ARG A 180 16.43 16.12 9.10
CA ARG A 180 16.89 17.27 8.30
C ARG A 180 18.07 16.89 7.40
N GLU A 181 19.08 16.22 7.94
CA GLU A 181 20.25 15.75 7.17
C GLU A 181 19.83 14.79 6.06
N ALA A 182 18.95 13.83 6.33
CA ALA A 182 18.42 12.93 5.30
C ALA A 182 17.60 13.68 4.22
N ALA A 183 16.80 14.67 4.62
CA ALA A 183 16.07 15.53 3.69
C ALA A 183 17.01 16.42 2.86
N GLU A 184 18.12 16.86 3.44
CA GLU A 184 19.14 17.69 2.78
C GLU A 184 19.99 16.87 1.80
N VAL A 185 20.38 15.65 2.17
CA VAL A 185 21.01 14.68 1.26
C VAL A 185 20.07 14.32 0.11
N ALA A 186 18.78 14.12 0.38
CA ALA A 186 17.78 13.91 -0.67
C ALA A 186 17.61 15.15 -1.57
N ARG A 187 17.67 16.36 -1.01
CA ARG A 187 17.65 17.63 -1.76
C ARG A 187 18.89 17.79 -2.64
N LEU A 188 20.07 17.50 -2.13
CA LEU A 188 21.34 17.57 -2.86
C LEU A 188 21.39 16.53 -3.98
N ALA A 189 20.89 15.31 -3.72
CA ALA A 189 20.72 14.28 -4.73
C ALA A 189 19.73 14.71 -5.84
N ALA A 190 18.68 15.48 -5.49
CA ALA A 190 17.73 16.06 -6.44
C ALA A 190 18.25 17.33 -7.15
N GLY A 191 19.21 18.04 -6.55
CA GLY A 191 19.74 19.32 -7.01
C GLY A 191 20.79 19.23 -8.13
N ASN A 192 21.36 18.05 -8.38
CA ASN A 192 22.36 17.82 -9.44
C ASN A 192 21.78 17.77 -10.87
N ILE A 193 20.53 18.20 -11.06
CA ILE A 193 19.94 18.41 -12.40
C ILE A 193 19.81 19.92 -12.60
N SER A 194 20.77 20.51 -13.31
CA SER A 194 20.80 21.93 -13.64
C SER A 194 19.60 22.32 -14.51
N VAL A 195 18.71 23.15 -13.97
CA VAL A 195 17.61 23.78 -14.73
C VAL A 195 18.13 25.09 -15.32
N GLY A 196 18.41 25.09 -16.62
CA GLY A 196 18.65 26.30 -17.39
C GLY A 196 17.36 27.10 -17.59
N ASN A 197 17.50 28.43 -17.58
CA ASN A 197 16.50 29.48 -17.82
C ASN A 197 15.21 29.04 -18.55
N ALA A 198 14.14 28.82 -17.80
CA ALA A 198 12.82 28.53 -18.36
C ALA A 198 12.08 29.84 -18.67
N LYS A 199 11.81 30.07 -19.97
CA LYS A 199 10.64 30.84 -20.42
C LYS A 199 9.42 30.40 -19.61
N GLN A 200 8.54 31.31 -19.22
CA GLN A 200 7.29 31.00 -18.53
C GLN A 200 6.46 30.01 -19.37
N ILE A 201 6.57 28.71 -19.06
CA ILE A 201 5.74 27.67 -19.67
C ILE A 201 4.37 27.79 -18.99
N VAL A 202 3.36 28.19 -19.75
CA VAL A 202 1.96 28.10 -19.31
C VAL A 202 1.63 26.61 -19.19
N ARG A 203 1.55 26.11 -17.95
CA ARG A 203 1.26 24.71 -17.66
C ARG A 203 -0.25 24.50 -17.75
N PRO A 204 -0.73 23.44 -18.42
CA PRO A 204 -2.15 23.08 -18.37
C PRO A 204 -2.55 22.75 -16.92
N ALA A 205 -3.76 23.15 -16.54
CA ALA A 205 -4.28 22.96 -15.19
C ALA A 205 -5.29 21.81 -15.13
N VAL A 206 -5.24 21.03 -14.06
CA VAL A 206 -6.17 19.94 -13.75
C VAL A 206 -6.71 20.11 -12.33
N THR A 207 -8.00 19.87 -12.14
CA THR A 207 -8.59 19.75 -10.80
C THR A 207 -8.85 18.30 -10.44
N LEU A 208 -8.22 17.81 -9.37
CA LEU A 208 -8.47 16.48 -8.81
C LEU A 208 -9.57 16.55 -7.76
N VAL A 209 -10.71 15.93 -8.05
CA VAL A 209 -11.87 15.81 -7.17
C VAL A 209 -11.75 14.53 -6.34
N ILE A 210 -11.87 14.66 -5.03
CA ILE A 210 -11.79 13.54 -4.09
C ILE A 210 -13.07 13.53 -3.24
N PRO A 211 -14.04 12.65 -3.56
CA PRO A 211 -15.23 12.47 -2.74
C PRO A 211 -14.86 11.74 -1.44
N CYS A 212 -15.37 12.23 -0.31
CA CYS A 212 -15.12 11.66 1.02
C CYS A 212 -16.45 11.35 1.72
N TYR A 213 -16.55 10.17 2.32
CA TYR A 213 -17.64 9.84 3.24
C TYR A 213 -17.15 8.84 4.29
N ASN A 214 -17.02 9.28 5.54
CA ASN A 214 -16.36 8.59 6.65
C ASN A 214 -15.02 7.94 6.25
N GLU A 215 -14.04 8.79 5.99
CA GLU A 215 -12.69 8.48 5.51
C GLU A 215 -11.60 8.99 6.48
N GLU A 216 -11.92 9.31 7.75
CA GLU A 216 -10.97 9.93 8.70
C GLU A 216 -9.63 9.18 8.80
N SER A 217 -9.66 7.85 8.72
CA SER A 217 -8.49 6.98 8.84
C SER A 217 -7.57 6.96 7.61
N THR A 218 -8.08 7.30 6.42
CA THR A 218 -7.33 7.24 5.15
C THR A 218 -6.65 8.58 4.83
N LEU A 219 -7.18 9.70 5.34
CA LEU A 219 -6.70 11.05 5.05
C LEU A 219 -5.21 11.31 5.37
N PRO A 220 -4.61 10.83 6.48
CA PRO A 220 -3.19 11.07 6.74
C PRO A 220 -2.27 10.38 5.72
N TYR A 221 -2.68 9.22 5.20
CA TYR A 221 -1.95 8.53 4.14
C TYR A 221 -2.11 9.28 2.81
N LEU A 222 -3.35 9.62 2.46
CA LEU A 222 -3.65 10.41 1.26
C LEU A 222 -2.89 11.73 1.25
N HIS A 223 -2.81 12.45 2.36
CA HIS A 223 -2.06 13.71 2.47
C HIS A 223 -0.59 13.55 2.08
N ARG A 224 0.10 12.51 2.56
CA ARG A 224 1.49 12.24 2.19
C ARG A 224 1.64 11.90 0.71
N THR A 225 0.75 11.07 0.18
CA THR A 225 0.76 10.70 -1.23
C THR A 225 0.49 11.90 -2.14
N MET A 226 -0.43 12.78 -1.74
CA MET A 226 -0.73 14.02 -2.47
C MET A 226 0.45 14.99 -2.53
N GLN A 227 1.25 15.09 -1.46
CA GLN A 227 2.47 15.91 -1.47
C GLN A 227 3.48 15.40 -2.52
N SER A 228 3.67 14.08 -2.59
CA SER A 228 4.53 13.44 -3.59
C SER A 228 4.01 13.66 -5.01
N LEU A 229 2.71 13.45 -5.24
CA LEU A 229 2.04 13.66 -6.52
C LEU A 229 2.16 15.11 -7.01
N LYS A 230 1.94 16.08 -6.11
CA LYS A 230 2.07 17.52 -6.43
C LYS A 230 3.48 17.85 -6.90
N HIS A 231 4.50 17.29 -6.25
CA HIS A 231 5.88 17.47 -6.67
C HIS A 231 6.15 16.88 -8.05
N GLU A 232 5.71 15.64 -8.32
CA GLU A 232 5.87 14.98 -9.62
C GLU A 232 5.19 15.77 -10.75
N LEU A 233 3.94 16.19 -10.54
CA LEU A 233 3.16 16.89 -11.56
C LEU A 233 3.60 18.35 -11.76
N SER A 234 4.22 18.98 -10.75
CA SER A 234 4.60 20.40 -10.79
C SER A 234 5.43 20.79 -12.02
N ARG A 235 6.18 19.86 -12.61
CA ARG A 235 6.98 20.11 -13.81
C ARG A 235 6.13 20.40 -15.06
N ASN A 236 4.98 19.74 -15.19
CA ASN A 236 4.20 19.70 -16.43
C ASN A 236 2.75 20.19 -16.26
N TRP A 237 2.21 20.18 -15.05
CA TRP A 237 0.80 20.47 -14.76
C TRP A 237 0.65 21.38 -13.54
N ASP A 238 -0.38 22.21 -13.58
CA ASP A 238 -0.90 22.94 -12.42
C ASP A 238 -2.02 22.09 -11.77
N LEU A 239 -1.76 21.55 -10.58
CA LEU A 239 -2.67 20.63 -9.89
C LEU A 239 -3.45 21.37 -8.80
N LYS A 240 -4.75 21.46 -8.99
CA LYS A 240 -5.70 21.91 -7.95
C LYS A 240 -6.40 20.70 -7.35
N VAL A 241 -6.75 20.75 -6.08
CA VAL A 241 -7.45 19.65 -5.40
C VAL A 241 -8.77 20.15 -4.85
N LEU A 242 -9.82 19.35 -4.99
CA LEU A 242 -11.14 19.65 -4.47
C LEU A 242 -11.67 18.43 -3.71
N PHE A 243 -11.67 18.52 -2.38
CA PHE A 243 -12.35 17.55 -1.53
C PHE A 243 -13.83 17.84 -1.47
N VAL A 244 -14.66 16.80 -1.59
CA VAL A 244 -16.12 16.88 -1.42
C VAL A 244 -16.53 15.94 -0.30
N ASP A 245 -16.72 16.47 0.90
CA ASP A 245 -17.27 15.74 2.04
C ASP A 245 -18.78 15.52 1.83
N ASP A 246 -19.19 14.28 1.65
CA ASP A 246 -20.58 13.88 1.40
C ASP A 246 -21.35 13.66 2.71
N CYS A 247 -21.31 14.67 3.58
CA CYS A 247 -21.92 14.68 4.90
C CYS A 247 -21.40 13.55 5.81
N SER A 248 -20.08 13.48 6.02
CA SER A 248 -19.48 12.49 6.90
C SER A 248 -20.02 12.59 8.33
N LYS A 249 -20.08 11.43 9.00
CA LYS A 249 -20.55 11.25 10.38
C LYS A 249 -19.42 11.00 11.38
N ASP A 250 -18.20 10.77 10.90
CA ASP A 250 -16.98 10.71 11.69
C ASP A 250 -16.23 12.06 11.58
N ASN A 251 -14.95 12.12 11.99
CA ASN A 251 -14.18 13.36 11.98
C ASN A 251 -13.55 13.70 10.61
N THR A 252 -14.06 13.14 9.51
CA THR A 252 -13.48 13.33 8.17
C THR A 252 -13.34 14.81 7.81
N PHE A 253 -14.37 15.62 8.07
CA PHE A 253 -14.38 17.03 7.68
C PHE A 253 -13.35 17.85 8.47
N GLU A 254 -13.25 17.59 9.77
CA GLU A 254 -12.30 18.23 10.68
C GLU A 254 -10.86 17.84 10.32
N VAL A 255 -10.62 16.56 10.03
CA VAL A 255 -9.29 16.06 9.60
C VAL A 255 -8.91 16.63 8.24
N LEU A 256 -9.85 16.77 7.29
CA LEU A 256 -9.60 17.43 6.01
C LEU A 256 -9.12 18.87 6.20
N HIS A 257 -9.81 19.66 7.03
CA HIS A 257 -9.40 21.03 7.32
C HIS A 257 -8.04 21.09 8.04
N SER A 258 -7.80 20.19 9.00
CA SER A 258 -6.52 20.16 9.72
C SER A 258 -5.33 19.78 8.85
N LEU A 259 -5.51 18.89 7.86
CA LEU A 259 -4.40 18.41 7.03
C LEU A 259 -4.20 19.25 5.76
N PHE A 260 -5.27 19.81 5.20
CA PHE A 260 -5.26 20.43 3.88
C PHE A 260 -5.72 21.90 3.87
N GLY A 261 -6.26 22.42 4.98
CA GLY A 261 -6.91 23.73 5.02
C GLY A 261 -5.99 24.92 4.75
N ASP A 262 -4.69 24.77 4.97
CA ASP A 262 -3.69 25.84 4.76
C ASP A 262 -3.18 25.92 3.31
N ASP A 263 -3.49 24.95 2.44
CA ASP A 263 -3.04 24.94 1.04
C ASP A 263 -4.03 25.67 0.14
N SER A 264 -3.61 26.82 -0.42
CA SER A 264 -4.43 27.65 -1.32
C SER A 264 -4.87 26.96 -2.61
N GLU A 265 -4.20 25.88 -3.02
CA GLU A 265 -4.56 25.09 -4.21
C GLU A 265 -5.58 23.99 -3.89
N ILE A 266 -5.97 23.87 -2.61
CA ILE A 266 -6.93 22.90 -2.11
C ILE A 266 -8.21 23.61 -1.68
N ARG A 267 -9.34 23.06 -2.13
CA ARG A 267 -10.66 23.49 -1.70
C ARG A 267 -11.39 22.33 -1.06
N ILE A 268 -12.16 22.61 -0.02
CA ILE A 268 -12.99 21.63 0.68
C ILE A 268 -14.44 22.11 0.59
N VAL A 269 -15.33 21.26 0.09
CA VAL A 269 -16.77 21.51 0.00
C VAL A 269 -17.48 20.42 0.79
N ARG A 270 -18.55 20.76 1.49
CA ARG A 270 -19.37 19.82 2.26
C ARG A 270 -20.79 19.82 1.75
N HIS A 271 -21.37 18.64 1.56
CA HIS A 271 -22.80 18.48 1.34
C HIS A 271 -23.57 18.52 2.66
N GLU A 272 -24.76 19.11 2.64
CA GLU A 272 -25.67 19.13 3.79
C GLU A 272 -26.28 17.75 4.09
N THR A 273 -26.41 16.90 3.08
CA THR A 273 -26.93 15.54 3.19
C THR A 273 -26.07 14.59 2.37
N ASN A 274 -26.06 13.30 2.72
CA ASN A 274 -25.36 12.30 1.93
C ASN A 274 -26.07 12.09 0.58
N LYS A 275 -25.41 12.46 -0.52
CA LYS A 275 -25.93 12.37 -1.89
C LYS A 275 -25.37 11.17 -2.65
N GLY A 276 -24.24 10.62 -2.22
CA GLY A 276 -23.55 9.50 -2.86
C GLY A 276 -22.34 9.93 -3.70
N VAL A 277 -21.47 8.96 -3.97
CA VAL A 277 -20.15 9.18 -4.60
C VAL A 277 -20.22 9.83 -5.98
N SER A 278 -21.17 9.44 -6.84
CA SER A 278 -21.30 10.03 -8.18
C SER A 278 -21.77 11.48 -8.10
N ALA A 279 -22.73 11.78 -7.20
CA ALA A 279 -23.15 13.15 -6.95
C ALA A 279 -22.02 14.01 -6.38
N ALA A 280 -21.19 13.48 -5.46
CA ALA A 280 -20.02 14.18 -4.95
C ALA A 280 -18.98 14.46 -6.05
N ILE A 281 -18.73 13.49 -6.94
CA ILE A 281 -17.88 13.70 -8.13
C ILE A 281 -18.46 14.80 -9.02
N LEU A 282 -19.76 14.79 -9.31
CA LEU A 282 -20.43 15.80 -10.13
C LEU A 282 -20.40 17.20 -9.49
N THR A 283 -20.60 17.29 -8.16
CA THR A 283 -20.40 18.54 -7.42
C THR A 283 -18.98 19.06 -7.65
N GLY A 284 -17.98 18.19 -7.55
CA GLY A 284 -16.60 18.56 -7.80
C GLY A 284 -16.31 19.00 -9.23
N ILE A 285 -16.83 18.27 -10.23
CA ILE A 285 -16.70 18.62 -11.65
C ILE A 285 -17.32 20.00 -11.93
N ASN A 286 -18.50 20.27 -11.37
CA ASN A 286 -19.18 21.56 -11.55
C ASN A 286 -18.41 22.70 -10.88
N ALA A 287 -17.90 22.50 -9.66
CA ALA A 287 -17.15 23.49 -8.90
C ALA A 287 -15.69 23.69 -9.36
N ALA A 288 -15.14 22.76 -10.17
CA ALA A 288 -13.80 22.87 -10.74
C ALA A 288 -13.69 24.07 -11.69
N THR A 289 -12.58 24.79 -11.61
CA THR A 289 -12.29 25.97 -12.47
C THR A 289 -11.51 25.61 -13.73
N THR A 290 -11.09 24.36 -13.85
CA THR A 290 -10.25 23.84 -14.93
C THR A 290 -11.10 23.13 -16.00
N GLU A 291 -10.57 23.07 -17.23
CA GLU A 291 -11.21 22.32 -18.31
C GLU A 291 -11.09 20.80 -18.10
N ILE A 292 -9.94 20.37 -17.59
CA ILE A 292 -9.64 18.97 -17.30
C ILE A 292 -9.86 18.71 -15.81
N VAL A 293 -10.73 17.75 -15.51
CA VAL A 293 -11.06 17.39 -14.13
C VAL A 293 -10.78 15.91 -13.95
N ALA A 294 -10.08 15.53 -12.89
CA ALA A 294 -9.92 14.14 -12.50
C ALA A 294 -10.79 13.83 -11.27
N SER A 295 -11.22 12.58 -11.10
CA SER A 295 -11.79 12.08 -9.85
C SER A 295 -10.99 10.88 -9.37
N ILE A 296 -10.85 10.70 -8.06
CA ILE A 296 -10.24 9.51 -7.45
C ILE A 296 -10.85 9.26 -6.06
N ASP A 297 -10.98 8.00 -5.64
CA ASP A 297 -11.45 7.66 -4.30
C ASP A 297 -10.43 8.09 -3.22
N ALA A 298 -10.92 8.55 -2.05
CA ALA A 298 -10.07 8.96 -0.94
C ALA A 298 -9.28 7.80 -0.28
N ASP A 299 -9.74 6.56 -0.49
CA ASP A 299 -9.20 5.35 0.15
C ASP A 299 -7.89 4.82 -0.48
N CYS A 300 -7.39 5.49 -1.52
CA CYS A 300 -6.19 5.10 -2.28
C CYS A 300 -6.23 3.66 -2.81
N SER A 301 -7.42 3.12 -3.15
CA SER A 301 -7.54 1.84 -3.86
C SER A 301 -6.88 1.86 -5.24
N TYR A 302 -6.71 3.05 -5.80
CA TYR A 302 -5.77 3.32 -6.88
C TYR A 302 -4.66 4.23 -6.38
N ASP A 303 -3.45 4.02 -6.90
CA ASP A 303 -2.32 4.92 -6.67
C ASP A 303 -2.58 6.28 -7.35
N PRO A 304 -2.66 7.40 -6.60
CA PRO A 304 -2.79 8.74 -7.18
C PRO A 304 -1.71 9.09 -8.21
N HIS A 305 -0.53 8.46 -8.14
CA HIS A 305 0.54 8.64 -9.13
C HIS A 305 0.18 8.15 -10.54
N GLU A 306 -0.82 7.27 -10.72
CA GLU A 306 -1.30 6.92 -12.06
C GLU A 306 -1.87 8.15 -12.81
N LEU A 307 -2.25 9.22 -12.11
CA LEU A 307 -2.73 10.46 -12.72
C LEU A 307 -1.69 11.03 -13.72
N SER A 308 -0.40 10.95 -13.41
CA SER A 308 0.65 11.48 -14.30
C SER A 308 0.74 10.73 -15.62
N ARG A 309 0.40 9.44 -15.63
CA ARG A 309 0.36 8.59 -16.83
C ARG A 309 -0.97 8.70 -17.57
N MET A 310 -2.06 8.95 -16.86
CA MET A 310 -3.40 9.12 -17.45
C MET A 310 -3.56 10.48 -18.14
N LEU A 311 -2.99 11.56 -17.60
CA LEU A 311 -3.14 12.92 -18.12
C LEU A 311 -2.73 13.07 -19.60
N PRO A 312 -1.61 12.51 -20.08
CA PRO A 312 -1.23 12.56 -21.50
C PRO A 312 -2.25 11.91 -22.46
N LEU A 313 -3.09 10.98 -21.97
CA LEU A 313 -4.13 10.33 -22.78
C LEU A 313 -5.33 11.26 -23.06
N MET A 314 -5.38 12.41 -22.39
CA MET A 314 -6.47 13.39 -22.49
C MET A 314 -6.31 14.31 -23.71
N THR A 315 -6.24 13.73 -24.91
CA THR A 315 -6.15 14.48 -26.18
C THR A 315 -7.42 15.30 -26.45
N LYS A 316 -7.36 16.25 -27.39
CA LYS A 316 -8.45 17.22 -27.67
C LYS A 316 -9.81 16.56 -27.95
N ASP A 317 -9.81 15.41 -28.61
CA ASP A 317 -10.98 14.63 -29.02
C ASP A 317 -11.47 13.64 -27.96
N VAL A 318 -10.70 13.39 -26.91
CA VAL A 318 -11.08 12.49 -25.82
C VAL A 318 -12.02 13.21 -24.86
N ALA A 319 -13.06 12.51 -24.40
CA ALA A 319 -14.03 12.98 -23.43
C ALA A 319 -13.68 12.52 -22.01
N MET A 320 -13.18 11.28 -21.91
CA MET A 320 -12.85 10.63 -20.65
C MET A 320 -11.70 9.65 -20.80
N VAL A 321 -10.79 9.66 -19.84
CA VAL A 321 -9.80 8.60 -19.61
C VAL A 321 -10.19 7.88 -18.32
N THR A 322 -10.26 6.56 -18.31
CA THR A 322 -10.62 5.78 -17.12
C THR A 322 -9.52 4.80 -16.74
N ALA A 323 -9.16 4.76 -15.45
CA ALA A 323 -8.32 3.71 -14.91
C ALA A 323 -9.08 2.38 -15.00
N SER A 324 -8.42 1.35 -15.49
CA SER A 324 -9.04 0.09 -15.86
C SER A 324 -8.23 -1.10 -15.34
N PRO A 325 -8.63 -1.69 -14.20
CA PRO A 325 -7.98 -2.90 -13.68
C PRO A 325 -8.36 -4.16 -14.46
N TYR A 326 -9.44 -4.12 -15.25
CA TYR A 326 -9.85 -5.21 -16.14
C TYR A 326 -9.31 -5.06 -17.58
N HIS A 327 -8.52 -4.01 -17.84
CA HIS A 327 -7.72 -3.94 -19.05
C HIS A 327 -6.78 -5.15 -19.14
N ARG A 328 -6.38 -5.57 -20.35
CA ARG A 328 -5.49 -6.72 -20.56
C ARG A 328 -4.20 -6.64 -19.72
N ASP A 329 -3.68 -5.43 -19.61
CA ASP A 329 -2.44 -5.12 -18.86
C ASP A 329 -2.73 -4.52 -17.47
N GLY A 330 -4.00 -4.47 -17.06
CA GLY A 330 -4.45 -4.05 -15.73
C GLY A 330 -4.36 -5.19 -14.71
N LYS A 331 -4.45 -4.85 -13.42
CA LYS A 331 -4.33 -5.82 -12.32
C LYS A 331 -5.37 -5.57 -11.23
N VAL A 332 -5.83 -6.65 -10.62
CA VAL A 332 -6.57 -6.59 -9.36
C VAL A 332 -5.85 -7.45 -8.33
N SER A 333 -5.50 -6.84 -7.21
CA SER A 333 -4.83 -7.52 -6.10
C SER A 333 -5.82 -7.76 -4.96
N ASN A 334 -5.73 -8.90 -4.27
CA ASN A 334 -6.43 -9.20 -3.01
C ASN A 334 -7.97 -9.14 -3.01
N VAL A 335 -8.64 -9.13 -4.18
CA VAL A 335 -10.11 -9.22 -4.27
C VAL A 335 -10.55 -10.68 -4.38
N PRO A 336 -11.59 -11.13 -3.63
CA PRO A 336 -12.11 -12.50 -3.75
C PRO A 336 -12.53 -12.86 -5.18
N SER A 337 -12.11 -14.02 -5.68
CA SER A 337 -12.30 -14.41 -7.09
C SER A 337 -13.76 -14.43 -7.55
N TRP A 338 -14.70 -14.80 -6.68
CA TRP A 338 -16.14 -14.77 -7.01
C TRP A 338 -16.65 -13.35 -7.31
N ARG A 339 -16.09 -12.32 -6.64
CA ARG A 339 -16.45 -10.92 -6.86
C ARG A 339 -15.86 -10.40 -8.17
N LEU A 340 -14.69 -10.91 -8.58
CA LEU A 340 -14.09 -10.63 -9.88
C LEU A 340 -14.96 -11.17 -11.02
N VAL A 341 -15.45 -12.42 -10.89
CA VAL A 341 -16.36 -13.01 -11.89
C VAL A 341 -17.60 -12.14 -12.08
N LEU A 342 -18.25 -11.72 -11.00
CA LEU A 342 -19.43 -10.84 -11.08
C LEU A 342 -19.14 -9.51 -11.77
N SER A 343 -18.00 -8.90 -11.45
CA SER A 343 -17.60 -7.60 -12.01
C SER A 343 -17.23 -7.70 -13.50
N HIS A 344 -16.54 -8.79 -13.90
CA HIS A 344 -16.23 -9.06 -15.30
C HIS A 344 -17.48 -9.34 -16.13
N THR A 345 -18.40 -10.17 -15.62
CA THR A 345 -19.66 -10.45 -16.31
C THR A 345 -20.46 -9.18 -16.52
N LEU A 346 -20.57 -8.34 -15.50
CA LEU A 346 -21.28 -7.06 -15.63
C LEU A 346 -20.59 -6.13 -16.66
N SER A 347 -19.27 -6.03 -16.62
CA SER A 347 -18.51 -5.19 -17.57
C SER A 347 -18.66 -5.71 -19.00
N MET A 348 -18.69 -7.03 -19.19
CA MET A 348 -18.99 -7.65 -20.50
C MET A 348 -20.38 -7.26 -21.00
N MET A 349 -21.40 -7.23 -20.13
CA MET A 349 -22.75 -6.82 -20.54
C MET A 349 -22.78 -5.38 -21.05
N TYR A 350 -22.18 -4.43 -20.34
CA TYR A 350 -22.08 -3.05 -20.81
C TYR A 350 -21.31 -2.96 -22.14
N ARG A 351 -20.17 -3.67 -22.24
CA ARG A 351 -19.33 -3.71 -23.44
C ARG A 351 -20.12 -4.16 -24.67
N THR A 352 -20.88 -5.25 -24.54
CA THR A 352 -21.69 -5.80 -25.64
C THR A 352 -22.85 -4.88 -26.01
N LEU A 353 -23.55 -4.33 -25.01
CA LEU A 353 -24.73 -3.49 -25.24
C LEU A 353 -24.38 -2.13 -25.85
N LEU A 354 -23.29 -1.50 -25.41
CA LEU A 354 -22.88 -0.17 -25.88
C LEU A 354 -21.90 -0.20 -27.06
N LYS A 355 -21.51 -1.40 -27.51
CA LYS A 355 -20.52 -1.63 -28.59
C LYS A 355 -19.20 -0.88 -28.37
N GLN A 356 -18.84 -0.59 -27.12
CA GLN A 356 -17.59 0.06 -26.75
C GLN A 356 -16.53 -0.96 -26.37
N LYS A 357 -15.25 -0.67 -26.60
CA LYS A 357 -14.13 -1.53 -26.18
C LYS A 357 -13.70 -1.25 -24.73
N LEU A 358 -14.64 -0.90 -23.86
CA LEU A 358 -14.37 -0.57 -22.46
C LEU A 358 -14.46 -1.83 -21.58
N SER A 359 -13.40 -2.08 -20.81
CA SER A 359 -13.24 -3.23 -19.92
C SER A 359 -13.67 -2.91 -18.49
N THR A 360 -13.57 -1.65 -18.06
CA THR A 360 -13.98 -1.20 -16.72
C THR A 360 -15.02 -0.07 -16.78
N TRP A 361 -16.23 -0.35 -16.32
CA TRP A 361 -17.35 0.61 -16.33
C TRP A 361 -17.59 1.32 -15.00
N THR A 362 -17.02 0.82 -13.90
CA THR A 362 -17.37 1.23 -12.53
C THR A 362 -16.21 1.90 -11.78
N SER A 363 -15.15 2.30 -12.48
CA SER A 363 -14.02 3.00 -11.85
C SER A 363 -14.39 4.42 -11.45
N CYS A 364 -14.00 4.83 -10.25
CA CYS A 364 -14.05 6.24 -9.83
C CYS A 364 -12.80 7.01 -10.23
N PHE A 365 -11.69 6.33 -10.59
CA PHE A 365 -10.47 7.01 -11.03
C PHE A 365 -10.50 7.30 -12.52
N ARG A 366 -10.81 8.56 -12.83
CA ARG A 366 -11.07 9.03 -14.19
C ARG A 366 -10.58 10.44 -14.39
N ILE A 367 -10.32 10.78 -15.64
CA ILE A 367 -10.10 12.15 -16.12
C ILE A 367 -11.21 12.46 -17.11
N TYR A 368 -11.74 13.67 -17.03
CA TYR A 368 -12.84 14.16 -17.84
C TYR A 368 -12.46 15.48 -18.50
N ARG A 369 -12.98 15.69 -19.71
CA ARG A 369 -13.15 17.04 -20.25
C ARG A 369 -14.48 17.60 -19.76
N LYS A 370 -14.45 18.62 -18.89
CA LYS A 370 -15.63 19.14 -18.18
C LYS A 370 -16.81 19.42 -19.09
N GLN A 371 -16.57 20.13 -20.21
CA GLN A 371 -17.60 20.48 -21.19
C GLN A 371 -18.29 19.27 -21.84
N GLN A 372 -17.63 18.10 -21.84
CA GLN A 372 -18.19 16.84 -22.32
C GLN A 372 -18.89 16.03 -21.23
N ILE A 373 -19.20 16.60 -20.06
CA ILE A 373 -19.89 15.88 -18.98
C ILE A 373 -21.07 16.66 -18.42
N ILE A 374 -20.93 17.98 -18.28
CA ILE A 374 -21.88 18.85 -17.56
C ILE A 374 -23.35 18.74 -18.03
N ASP A 375 -23.58 18.50 -19.33
CA ASP A 375 -24.94 18.43 -19.91
C ASP A 375 -25.48 17.00 -20.06
N LEU A 376 -24.79 16.00 -19.49
CA LEU A 376 -25.28 14.62 -19.56
C LEU A 376 -26.49 14.42 -18.63
N PRO A 377 -27.53 13.71 -19.07
CA PRO A 377 -28.72 13.43 -18.26
C PRO A 377 -28.44 12.29 -17.26
N LEU A 378 -27.69 12.60 -16.20
CA LEU A 378 -27.35 11.66 -15.13
C LEU A 378 -28.42 11.69 -14.04
N VAL A 379 -28.86 10.51 -13.59
CA VAL A 379 -29.94 10.35 -12.61
C VAL A 379 -29.43 9.64 -11.35
N GLU A 380 -28.47 8.72 -11.51
CA GLU A 380 -27.97 7.88 -10.44
C GLU A 380 -26.86 8.60 -9.65
N ASN A 381 -27.11 8.88 -8.38
CA ASN A 381 -26.19 9.65 -7.53
C ASN A 381 -25.16 8.79 -6.78
N GLY A 382 -25.41 7.48 -6.66
CA GLY A 382 -24.53 6.54 -5.97
C GLY A 382 -23.42 5.95 -6.85
N PHE A 383 -22.86 4.82 -6.43
CA PHE A 383 -21.81 4.11 -7.20
C PHE A 383 -22.24 3.77 -8.64
N LEU A 384 -23.52 3.47 -8.84
CA LEU A 384 -24.11 3.19 -10.14
C LEU A 384 -23.96 4.36 -11.13
N GLY A 385 -23.94 5.60 -10.63
CA GLY A 385 -23.75 6.80 -11.44
C GLY A 385 -22.41 6.86 -12.16
N THR A 386 -21.38 6.20 -11.64
CA THR A 386 -20.09 6.06 -12.35
C THR A 386 -20.27 5.26 -13.64
N ALA A 387 -21.05 4.18 -13.62
CA ALA A 387 -21.36 3.41 -14.82
C ALA A 387 -22.33 4.15 -15.74
N GLU A 388 -23.33 4.85 -15.18
CA GLU A 388 -24.25 5.68 -15.96
C GLU A 388 -23.50 6.75 -16.75
N LEU A 389 -22.55 7.46 -16.13
CA LEU A 389 -21.75 8.48 -16.80
C LEU A 389 -20.99 7.91 -18.00
N ALA A 390 -20.31 6.78 -17.83
CA ALA A 390 -19.61 6.12 -18.93
C ALA A 390 -20.57 5.65 -20.03
N ALA A 391 -21.74 5.14 -19.65
CA ALA A 391 -22.78 4.73 -20.59
C ALA A 391 -23.35 5.93 -21.37
N GLN A 392 -23.64 7.04 -20.70
CA GLN A 392 -24.15 8.25 -21.33
C GLN A 392 -23.12 8.88 -22.28
N LEU A 393 -21.84 8.92 -21.91
CA LEU A 393 -20.77 9.31 -22.83
C LEU A 393 -20.77 8.44 -24.10
N SER A 394 -20.87 7.12 -23.92
CA SER A 394 -20.91 6.16 -25.02
C SER A 394 -22.12 6.37 -25.94
N LEU A 395 -23.31 6.58 -25.36
CA LEU A 395 -24.55 6.85 -26.09
C LEU A 395 -24.53 8.16 -26.88
N HIS A 396 -23.72 9.14 -26.46
CA HIS A 396 -23.52 10.40 -27.16
C HIS A 396 -22.34 10.36 -28.15
N GLY A 397 -21.78 9.17 -28.41
CA GLY A 397 -20.66 9.00 -29.34
C GLY A 397 -19.35 9.67 -28.89
N ARG A 398 -19.22 9.98 -27.60
CA ARG A 398 -18.04 10.64 -27.03
C ARG A 398 -16.91 9.62 -26.84
N LYS A 399 -15.67 10.01 -27.15
CA LYS A 399 -14.52 9.12 -27.12
C LYS A 399 -14.04 8.86 -25.68
N ILE A 400 -13.95 7.59 -25.31
CA ILE A 400 -13.44 7.13 -24.01
C ILE A 400 -12.16 6.33 -24.23
N VAL A 401 -11.14 6.58 -23.41
CA VAL A 401 -9.85 5.86 -23.43
C VAL A 401 -9.65 5.11 -22.11
N GLU A 402 -9.13 3.89 -22.18
CA GLU A 402 -8.74 3.12 -20.99
C GLU A 402 -7.25 3.25 -20.72
N HIS A 403 -6.91 3.44 -19.45
CA HIS A 403 -5.55 3.30 -18.94
C HIS A 403 -5.46 2.03 -18.09
N PRO A 404 -4.56 1.08 -18.39
CA PRO A 404 -4.34 -0.06 -17.51
C PRO A 404 -3.87 0.42 -16.13
N ALA A 405 -4.59 0.02 -15.09
CA ALA A 405 -4.28 0.41 -13.71
C ALA A 405 -4.30 -0.81 -12.77
N THR A 406 -3.65 -0.69 -11.63
CA THR A 406 -3.75 -1.68 -10.56
C THR A 406 -4.79 -1.22 -9.55
N LEU A 407 -5.82 -2.04 -9.33
CA LEU A 407 -6.75 -1.88 -8.22
C LEU A 407 -6.23 -2.68 -7.04
N GLU A 408 -5.83 -1.96 -6.00
CA GLU A 408 -5.47 -2.54 -4.70
C GLU A 408 -6.66 -2.49 -3.75
N VAL A 409 -6.75 -3.45 -2.84
CA VAL A 409 -7.80 -3.38 -1.81
C VAL A 409 -7.45 -2.26 -0.84
N ARG A 410 -8.45 -1.39 -0.58
CA ARG A 410 -8.49 -0.40 0.51
C ARG A 410 -7.62 -0.77 1.70
N LEU A 411 -6.48 -0.10 1.89
CA LEU A 411 -5.56 -0.40 3.00
C LEU A 411 -6.24 -0.25 4.39
N PHE A 412 -7.22 0.66 4.48
CA PHE A 412 -7.97 0.98 5.70
C PHE A 412 -9.49 1.06 5.43
N GLY A 413 -10.30 0.76 6.45
CA GLY A 413 -11.77 0.84 6.37
C GLY A 413 -12.47 -0.42 5.84
N PHE A 414 -13.81 -0.38 5.84
CA PHE A 414 -14.68 -1.46 5.33
C PHE A 414 -15.41 -1.02 4.05
N SER A 415 -15.64 -1.96 3.12
CA SER A 415 -16.48 -1.73 1.95
C SER A 415 -17.94 -1.52 2.38
N LYS A 416 -18.49 -0.33 2.14
CA LYS A 416 -19.88 0.03 2.45
C LYS A 416 -20.89 -0.51 1.41
N MET A 417 -20.41 -1.10 0.31
CA MET A 417 -21.26 -1.58 -0.80
C MET A 417 -21.97 -2.91 -0.48
N LYS A 418 -23.29 -2.94 -0.72
CA LYS A 418 -24.13 -4.16 -0.63
C LYS A 418 -24.20 -4.87 -1.99
N THR A 419 -23.32 -5.86 -2.20
CA THR A 419 -23.07 -6.54 -3.49
C THR A 419 -24.32 -6.92 -4.28
N VAL A 420 -25.29 -7.63 -3.69
CA VAL A 420 -26.50 -8.11 -4.39
C VAL A 420 -27.37 -6.95 -4.86
N GLN A 421 -27.57 -5.93 -4.00
CA GLN A 421 -28.36 -4.76 -4.34
C GLN A 421 -27.68 -3.96 -5.46
N THR A 422 -26.35 -3.84 -5.43
CA THR A 422 -25.57 -3.20 -6.50
C THR A 422 -25.75 -3.92 -7.84
N ILE A 423 -25.71 -5.25 -7.86
CA ILE A 423 -25.92 -6.04 -9.10
C ILE A 423 -27.30 -5.79 -9.70
N LEU A 424 -28.36 -5.89 -8.88
CA LEU A 424 -29.73 -5.64 -9.36
C LEU A 424 -29.90 -4.22 -9.88
N ALA A 425 -29.24 -3.24 -9.25
CA ALA A 425 -29.27 -1.85 -9.69
C ALA A 425 -28.59 -1.67 -11.06
N HIS A 426 -27.44 -2.33 -11.29
CA HIS A 426 -26.79 -2.33 -12.61
C HIS A 426 -27.63 -2.98 -13.70
N LEU A 427 -28.31 -4.10 -13.42
CA LEU A 427 -29.20 -4.75 -14.39
C LEU A 427 -30.37 -3.82 -14.79
N ARG A 428 -30.91 -3.05 -13.85
CA ARG A 428 -31.94 -2.03 -14.15
C ARG A 428 -31.37 -0.86 -14.95
N LEU A 429 -30.14 -0.43 -14.69
CA LEU A 429 -29.50 0.60 -15.51
C LEU A 429 -29.31 0.11 -16.95
N LEU A 430 -28.86 -1.13 -17.13
CA LEU A 430 -28.71 -1.74 -18.45
C LEU A 430 -30.05 -1.81 -19.20
N SER A 431 -31.15 -2.17 -18.53
CA SER A 431 -32.46 -2.18 -19.18
C SER A 431 -32.93 -0.78 -19.60
N LYS A 432 -32.66 0.26 -18.79
CA LYS A 432 -32.90 1.66 -19.19
C LYS A 432 -32.06 2.07 -20.40
N VAL A 433 -30.78 1.71 -20.42
CA VAL A 433 -29.86 1.98 -21.55
C VAL A 433 -30.35 1.30 -22.83
N VAL A 434 -30.87 0.07 -22.74
CA VAL A 434 -31.45 -0.64 -23.89
C VAL A 434 -32.74 0.01 -24.40
N ALA A 435 -33.52 0.61 -23.51
CA ALA A 435 -34.73 1.33 -23.87
C ALA A 435 -34.46 2.71 -24.52
N ASP A 436 -33.24 3.26 -24.40
CA ASP A 436 -32.87 4.54 -25.03
C ASP A 436 -32.79 4.38 -26.55
N SER A 437 -33.54 5.22 -27.27
CA SER A 437 -33.63 5.19 -28.74
C SER A 437 -32.29 5.49 -29.43
N ARG A 438 -31.35 6.15 -28.75
CA ARG A 438 -29.99 6.40 -29.26
C ARG A 438 -29.18 5.13 -29.41
N LEU A 439 -29.45 4.09 -28.61
CA LEU A 439 -28.78 2.80 -28.77
C LEU A 439 -29.08 2.15 -30.13
N ARG A 440 -30.22 2.47 -30.75
CA ARG A 440 -30.59 1.98 -32.09
C ARG A 440 -29.84 2.68 -33.23
N ARG A 441 -29.20 3.82 -32.95
CA ARG A 441 -28.43 4.62 -33.91
C ARG A 441 -26.92 4.29 -33.90
N ILE A 442 -26.48 3.49 -32.92
CA ILE A 442 -25.10 2.99 -32.75
C ILE A 442 -25.09 1.52 -33.18
#